data_AF-A0A9X2UQ07-F1
#
_entry.id   AF-A0A9X2UQ07-F1
#
_cell.length_a   1.000
_cell.length_b   1.000
_cell.length_c   1.000
_cell.angle_alpha   90.00
_cell.angle_beta   90.00
_cell.angle_gamma   90.00
#
_symmetry.space_group_name_H-M   'P 1'
#
loop_
_entity.id
_entity.type
_entity.pdbx_description
1 polymer ?
#
loop_
_entity_poly.entity_id
_entity_poly.type
_entity_poly.pdbx_seq_one_letter_code
_entity_poly.pdbx_strand_id
1 'polypeptide(L)'
;MWTPSTAPDSALAALDRIAATGATAVRLTHLPADTTATTIATRADSLGLRLYVDLPMADGSAPRPDEARPQADASLDQLRSLANRHASITHVGLARGASTTGSRRCDRLRRWTERIHDASASLHTYYVTPFVPSADRCADAVDQPLLDLRGHPRPTDRWRAWRTRTDSVGIGALGTWTRPAAASGLRVPHSAERQARYLETTLSRLLDPTRAAPPVVFVARWQDDDASLLPSRRYGLHDAAGTPRPAATVVRGLYSGTQRTFAFPDGSAPAGTSGLVLVGWGLVAVLGLLYARSLFVRETAVRYFTTPGFYREALRDGREVSFGANSLLLGLVGGSLGVAAARMARLATAQPETERVLAALPRVVGTALAPGVEHPTLAGVAVGGGALVLLLLWTGAGVAMARLGTRFTVAQGLMLVTWPCWPVLLAPPVALAAGPNAPLSPSLSTLVLLGGGTLVLLSVTLRVLFDYWRVTDAPAWTLLPLAALSPLALVGASLLVAAQYGVSFSLLWRLAVYT
;
A
#
# COMPACT_ATOMS: atom_id res chain seq x y z
N MET A 1 -7.59 14.08 15.30
CA MET A 1 -7.64 12.61 15.47
C MET A 1 -6.64 12.23 16.55
N TRP A 2 -7.05 11.40 17.51
CA TRP A 2 -6.26 11.03 18.67
C TRP A 2 -6.51 9.57 19.05
N THR A 3 -5.42 8.86 19.35
CA THR A 3 -5.47 7.53 19.97
C THR A 3 -5.24 7.74 21.47
N PRO A 4 -6.26 7.56 22.32
CA PRO A 4 -6.10 7.77 23.75
C PRO A 4 -5.11 6.79 24.36
N SER A 5 -4.36 7.26 25.35
CA SER A 5 -3.55 6.41 26.21
C SER A 5 -4.47 5.53 27.07
N THR A 6 -4.02 4.32 27.40
CA THR A 6 -4.73 3.45 28.33
C THR A 6 -4.69 3.99 29.76
N ALA A 7 -3.66 4.77 30.11
CA ALA A 7 -3.52 5.41 31.42
C ALA A 7 -4.36 6.70 31.51
N PRO A 8 -5.29 6.81 32.47
CA PRO A 8 -6.22 7.95 32.58
C PRO A 8 -5.55 9.32 32.66
N ASP A 9 -4.53 9.48 33.51
CA ASP A 9 -3.91 10.79 33.75
C ASP A 9 -3.16 11.31 32.52
N SER A 10 -2.49 10.42 31.79
CA SER A 10 -1.83 10.81 30.54
C SER A 10 -2.84 11.09 29.43
N ALA A 11 -3.98 10.40 29.42
CA ALA A 11 -5.07 10.70 28.50
C ALA A 11 -5.72 12.06 28.78
N LEU A 12 -5.96 12.40 30.05
CA LEU A 12 -6.46 13.72 30.47
C LEU A 12 -5.49 14.85 30.12
N ALA A 13 -4.21 14.69 30.46
CA ALA A 13 -3.19 15.68 30.14
C ALA A 13 -3.07 15.90 28.62
N ALA A 14 -3.22 14.84 27.81
CA ALA A 14 -3.26 14.96 26.37
C ALA A 14 -4.52 15.69 25.88
N LEU A 15 -5.70 15.38 26.43
CA LEU A 15 -6.96 16.04 26.08
C LEU A 15 -6.94 17.53 26.38
N ASP A 16 -6.40 17.93 27.54
CA ASP A 16 -6.23 19.35 27.92
C ASP A 16 -5.32 20.08 26.93
N ARG A 17 -4.20 19.46 26.52
CA ARG A 17 -3.31 20.01 25.49
C ARG A 17 -4.00 20.11 24.13
N ILE A 18 -4.85 19.15 23.78
CA ILE A 18 -5.65 19.21 22.54
C ILE A 18 -6.64 20.37 22.60
N ALA A 19 -7.37 20.53 23.70
CA ALA A 19 -8.31 21.65 23.89
C ALA A 19 -7.60 23.00 23.80
N ALA A 20 -6.41 23.12 24.41
CA ALA A 20 -5.58 24.33 24.34
C ALA A 20 -5.11 24.71 22.92
N THR A 21 -5.27 23.82 21.93
CA THR A 21 -5.06 24.18 20.52
C THR A 21 -6.19 25.01 19.91
N GLY A 22 -7.32 25.17 20.61
CA GLY A 22 -8.55 25.75 20.07
C GLY A 22 -9.44 24.74 19.36
N ALA A 23 -9.18 23.43 19.53
CA ALA A 23 -10.03 22.39 18.96
C ALA A 23 -11.41 22.38 19.63
N THR A 24 -12.48 22.31 18.84
CA THR A 24 -13.87 22.18 19.35
C THR A 24 -14.39 20.74 19.31
N ALA A 25 -13.63 19.83 18.68
CA ALA A 25 -14.00 18.44 18.52
C ALA A 25 -12.77 17.53 18.47
N VAL A 26 -12.90 16.31 19.00
CA VAL A 26 -11.84 15.30 19.02
C VAL A 26 -12.38 13.98 18.51
N ARG A 27 -11.73 13.43 17.49
CA ARG A 27 -12.01 12.08 16.99
C ARG A 27 -11.09 11.06 17.63
N LEU A 28 -11.67 10.14 18.39
CA LEU A 28 -11.06 9.01 19.07
C LEU A 28 -11.01 7.82 18.13
N THR A 29 -9.82 7.24 17.94
CA THR A 29 -9.61 6.10 17.01
C THR A 29 -10.16 4.77 17.53
N HIS A 30 -10.44 4.71 18.83
CA HIS A 30 -11.11 3.62 19.52
C HIS A 30 -11.66 4.15 20.86
N LEU A 31 -12.59 3.40 21.44
CA LEU A 31 -13.05 3.61 22.81
C LEU A 31 -12.08 2.90 23.78
N PRO A 32 -11.43 3.61 24.74
CA PRO A 32 -10.62 2.96 25.75
C PRO A 32 -11.49 2.23 26.79
N ALA A 33 -10.86 1.56 27.76
CA ALA A 33 -11.58 0.87 28.84
C ALA A 33 -12.52 1.83 29.62
N ASP A 34 -13.59 1.28 30.21
CA ASP A 34 -14.71 2.05 30.80
C ASP A 34 -14.30 3.19 31.72
N THR A 35 -13.33 2.96 32.60
CA THR A 35 -12.86 3.97 33.56
C THR A 35 -12.20 5.14 32.84
N THR A 36 -11.24 4.87 31.95
CA THR A 36 -10.57 5.88 31.13
C THR A 36 -11.56 6.59 30.20
N ALA A 37 -12.50 5.86 29.60
CA ALA A 37 -13.52 6.42 28.71
C ALA A 37 -14.44 7.41 29.44
N THR A 38 -14.90 7.06 30.64
CA THR A 38 -15.73 7.93 31.50
C THR A 38 -14.97 9.18 31.92
N THR A 39 -13.70 9.03 32.30
CA THR A 39 -12.84 10.16 32.66
C THR A 39 -12.61 11.11 31.48
N ILE A 40 -12.37 10.59 30.28
CA ILE A 40 -12.24 11.39 29.05
C ILE A 40 -13.54 12.12 28.73
N ALA A 41 -14.69 11.43 28.79
CA ALA A 41 -16.00 12.02 28.47
C ALA A 41 -16.38 13.13 29.46
N THR A 42 -16.19 12.89 30.77
CA THR A 42 -16.40 13.90 31.82
C THR A 42 -15.55 15.14 31.59
N ARG A 43 -14.26 14.95 31.27
CA ARG A 43 -13.37 16.08 30.99
C ARG A 43 -13.78 16.80 29.71
N ALA A 44 -14.16 16.07 28.66
CA ALA A 44 -14.63 16.65 27.41
C ALA A 44 -15.89 17.51 27.60
N ASP A 45 -16.84 17.07 28.44
CA ASP A 45 -18.00 17.88 28.82
C ASP A 45 -17.57 19.21 29.44
N SER A 46 -16.63 19.18 30.40
CA SER A 46 -16.12 20.39 31.07
C SER A 46 -15.37 21.35 30.14
N LEU A 47 -14.77 20.83 29.07
CA LEU A 47 -14.02 21.59 28.07
C LEU A 47 -14.90 22.04 26.89
N GLY A 48 -16.17 21.64 26.84
CA GLY A 48 -17.07 21.89 25.72
C GLY A 48 -16.65 21.20 24.42
N LEU A 49 -15.94 20.08 24.52
CA LEU A 49 -15.46 19.32 23.36
C LEU A 49 -16.52 18.35 22.85
N ARG A 50 -16.69 18.27 21.52
CA ARG A 50 -17.46 17.21 20.87
C ARG A 50 -16.59 15.99 20.57
N LEU A 51 -16.98 14.83 21.06
CA LEU A 51 -16.30 13.56 20.85
C LEU A 51 -16.94 12.80 19.67
N TYR A 52 -16.07 12.39 18.75
CA TYR A 52 -16.35 11.48 17.65
C TYR A 52 -15.64 10.16 17.95
N VAL A 53 -16.39 9.08 18.18
CA VAL A 53 -15.80 7.82 18.66
C VAL A 53 -15.87 6.77 17.57
N ASP A 54 -14.73 6.29 17.09
CA ASP A 54 -14.68 5.16 16.16
C ASP A 54 -14.93 3.84 16.92
N LEU A 55 -15.84 3.01 16.41
CA LEU A 55 -16.00 1.64 16.89
C LEU A 55 -14.79 0.79 16.48
N PRO A 56 -14.40 -0.22 17.27
CA PRO A 56 -13.30 -1.15 16.97
C PRO A 56 -13.69 -2.17 15.90
N MET A 57 -14.22 -1.70 14.77
CA MET A 57 -14.41 -2.52 13.58
C MET A 57 -13.08 -2.58 12.85
N ALA A 58 -12.41 -3.74 12.90
CA ALA A 58 -11.05 -3.94 12.40
C ALA A 58 -10.84 -3.38 10.99
N ASP A 59 -9.66 -2.79 10.81
CA ASP A 59 -9.15 -2.30 9.54
C ASP A 59 -9.20 -3.42 8.49
N GLY A 60 -9.92 -3.17 7.39
CA GLY A 60 -9.53 -3.64 6.07
C GLY A 60 -9.67 -5.13 5.70
N SER A 61 -9.66 -6.05 6.65
CA SER A 61 -10.02 -7.46 6.46
C SER A 61 -11.16 -7.75 7.42
N ALA A 62 -12.35 -8.03 6.90
CA ALA A 62 -13.49 -8.40 7.72
C ALA A 62 -13.05 -9.50 8.70
N PRO A 63 -13.12 -9.30 10.03
CA PRO A 63 -13.15 -10.45 10.91
C PRO A 63 -14.29 -11.35 10.44
N ARG A 64 -14.15 -12.67 10.63
CA ARG A 64 -15.20 -13.61 10.22
C ARG A 64 -16.56 -13.08 10.70
N PRO A 65 -17.61 -13.13 9.85
CA PRO A 65 -18.91 -12.51 10.16
C PRO A 65 -19.47 -12.84 11.55
N ASP A 66 -19.09 -14.01 12.09
CA ASP A 66 -19.60 -14.56 13.33
C ASP A 66 -18.82 -14.10 14.58
N GLU A 67 -17.53 -13.78 14.46
CA GLU A 67 -16.69 -13.30 15.58
C GLU A 67 -16.71 -11.76 15.71
N ALA A 68 -16.92 -11.04 14.61
CA ALA A 68 -16.95 -9.57 14.60
C ALA A 68 -18.20 -8.98 15.28
N ARG A 69 -19.29 -9.75 15.32
CA ARG A 69 -20.61 -9.26 15.68
C ARG A 69 -20.80 -9.07 17.19
N PRO A 70 -20.44 -10.04 18.06
CA PRO A 70 -20.61 -9.89 19.51
C PRO A 70 -19.77 -8.75 20.10
N GLN A 71 -18.53 -8.60 19.61
CA GLN A 71 -17.62 -7.58 20.11
C GLN A 71 -18.04 -6.16 19.68
N ALA A 72 -18.55 -6.01 18.46
CA ALA A 72 -19.06 -4.73 17.99
C ALA A 72 -20.39 -4.35 18.67
N ASP A 73 -21.28 -5.31 18.92
CA ASP A 73 -22.53 -5.06 19.65
C ASP A 73 -22.21 -4.67 21.11
N ALA A 74 -21.27 -5.34 21.79
CA ALA A 74 -20.84 -4.98 23.15
C ALA A 74 -20.20 -3.58 23.23
N SER A 75 -19.33 -3.22 22.28
CA SER A 75 -18.74 -1.87 22.20
C SER A 75 -19.81 -0.80 21.93
N LEU A 76 -20.85 -1.14 21.17
CA LEU A 76 -21.96 -0.24 20.89
C LEU A 76 -22.80 0.01 22.15
N ASP A 77 -23.11 -1.03 22.91
CA ASP A 77 -23.86 -0.92 24.17
C ASP A 77 -23.09 -0.10 25.21
N GLN A 78 -21.78 -0.32 25.32
CA GLN A 78 -20.89 0.45 26.18
C GLN A 78 -20.90 1.94 25.77
N LEU A 79 -20.71 2.22 24.49
CA LEU A 79 -20.72 3.59 23.96
C LEU A 79 -22.06 4.29 24.20
N ARG A 80 -23.16 3.58 24.02
CA ARG A 80 -24.52 4.08 24.28
C ARG A 80 -24.69 4.46 25.75
N SER A 81 -24.29 3.58 26.67
CA SER A 81 -24.33 3.83 28.11
C SER A 81 -23.54 5.09 28.49
N LEU A 82 -22.38 5.29 27.85
CA LEU A 82 -21.55 6.46 28.04
C LEU A 82 -22.19 7.73 27.46
N ALA A 83 -22.71 7.67 26.24
CA ALA A 83 -23.35 8.80 25.56
C ALA A 83 -24.60 9.30 26.28
N ASN A 84 -25.37 8.40 26.90
CA ASN A 84 -26.53 8.79 27.71
C ASN A 84 -26.15 9.58 28.97
N ARG A 85 -24.90 9.47 29.45
CA ARG A 85 -24.39 10.20 30.61
C ARG A 85 -23.59 11.45 30.25
N HIS A 86 -23.09 11.54 29.02
CA HIS A 86 -22.13 12.57 28.61
C HIS A 86 -22.53 13.20 27.28
N ALA A 87 -22.94 14.47 27.32
CA ALA A 87 -23.38 15.22 26.16
C ALA A 87 -22.26 15.51 25.15
N SER A 88 -20.99 15.42 25.56
CA SER A 88 -19.82 15.53 24.67
C SER A 88 -19.80 14.43 23.60
N ILE A 89 -20.34 13.24 23.88
CA ILE A 89 -20.37 12.15 22.89
C ILE A 89 -21.54 12.38 21.95
N THR A 90 -21.20 12.83 20.74
CA THR A 90 -22.19 13.26 19.75
C THR A 90 -22.18 12.40 18.49
N HIS A 91 -21.05 11.77 18.17
CA HIS A 91 -20.87 11.07 16.90
C HIS A 91 -20.23 9.68 17.08
N VAL A 92 -20.76 8.69 16.35
CA VAL A 92 -20.32 7.29 16.37
C VAL A 92 -19.84 6.84 14.98
N GLY A 93 -18.58 6.40 14.92
CA GLY A 93 -17.93 5.93 13.71
C GLY A 93 -18.16 4.44 13.50
N LEU A 94 -18.97 4.09 12.51
CA LEU A 94 -19.37 2.69 12.24
C LEU A 94 -18.32 1.90 11.46
N ALA A 95 -17.48 2.58 10.68
CA ALA A 95 -16.47 1.93 9.86
C ALA A 95 -15.32 2.89 9.49
N ARG A 96 -14.09 2.35 9.45
CA ARG A 96 -12.89 3.02 8.94
C ARG A 96 -12.34 2.25 7.74
N GLY A 97 -12.12 2.92 6.61
CA GLY A 97 -11.53 2.30 5.42
C GLY A 97 -12.37 1.18 4.80
N ALA A 98 -13.66 1.08 5.11
CA ALA A 98 -14.54 0.07 4.55
C ALA A 98 -14.82 0.35 3.07
N SER A 99 -14.97 -0.72 2.28
CA SER A 99 -15.43 -0.60 0.90
C SER A 99 -16.86 -0.09 0.86
N THR A 100 -17.04 1.18 0.54
CA THR A 100 -18.35 1.82 0.36
C THR A 100 -18.89 1.64 -1.06
N THR A 101 -18.24 0.81 -1.84
CA THR A 101 -18.46 0.67 -3.29
C THR A 101 -19.48 -0.43 -3.65
N GLY A 102 -20.11 -1.09 -2.65
CA GLY A 102 -21.04 -2.20 -2.85
C GLY A 102 -22.23 -2.17 -1.88
N SER A 103 -23.41 -2.57 -2.36
CA SER A 103 -24.70 -2.42 -1.65
C SER A 103 -24.77 -3.16 -0.30
N ARG A 104 -24.28 -4.39 -0.23
CA ARG A 104 -24.36 -5.23 1.00
C ARG A 104 -23.77 -4.57 2.25
N ARG A 105 -22.70 -3.77 2.11
CA ARG A 105 -22.11 -3.05 3.25
C ARG A 105 -22.93 -1.82 3.62
N CYS A 106 -23.48 -1.11 2.64
CA CYS A 106 -24.35 0.03 2.88
C CYS A 106 -25.61 -0.38 3.66
N ASP A 107 -26.21 -1.53 3.34
CA ASP A 107 -27.37 -2.04 4.09
C ASP A 107 -27.02 -2.37 5.54
N ARG A 108 -25.80 -2.85 5.80
CA ARG A 108 -25.31 -3.09 7.16
C ARG A 108 -25.14 -1.78 7.93
N LEU A 109 -24.52 -0.77 7.30
CA LEU A 109 -24.35 0.55 7.90
C LEU A 109 -25.71 1.18 8.22
N ARG A 110 -26.67 1.09 7.28
CA ARG A 110 -28.03 1.61 7.48
C ARG A 110 -28.72 0.97 8.69
N ARG A 111 -28.69 -0.36 8.80
CA ARG A 111 -29.24 -1.07 9.98
C ARG A 111 -28.56 -0.68 11.29
N TRP A 112 -27.27 -0.34 11.27
CA TRP A 112 -26.56 0.10 12.47
C TRP A 112 -26.91 1.53 12.84
N THR A 113 -27.08 2.40 11.84
CA THR A 113 -27.59 3.76 12.03
C THR A 113 -28.98 3.76 12.63
N GLU A 114 -29.91 2.98 12.05
CA GLU A 114 -31.29 2.82 12.56
C GLU A 114 -31.28 2.36 14.02
N ARG A 115 -30.51 1.32 14.36
CA ARG A 115 -30.38 0.83 15.75
C ARG A 115 -29.86 1.89 16.72
N ILE A 116 -28.96 2.78 16.28
CA ILE A 116 -28.42 3.86 17.11
C ILE A 116 -29.47 4.94 17.33
N HIS A 117 -30.18 5.35 16.28
CA HIS A 117 -31.22 6.37 16.37
C HIS A 117 -32.42 5.91 17.20
N ASP A 118 -32.84 4.64 17.06
CA ASP A 118 -33.90 4.04 17.88
C ASP A 118 -33.53 4.07 19.38
N ALA A 119 -32.25 3.95 19.68
CA ALA A 119 -31.70 3.92 21.03
C ALA A 119 -31.38 5.30 21.61
N SER A 120 -30.98 6.25 20.77
CA SER A 120 -30.57 7.62 21.11
C SER A 120 -30.62 8.51 19.87
N ALA A 121 -31.71 9.26 19.72
CA ALA A 121 -31.92 10.16 18.58
C ALA A 121 -30.90 11.33 18.50
N SER A 122 -30.15 11.60 19.58
CA SER A 122 -29.13 12.65 19.63
C SER A 122 -27.78 12.24 19.07
N LEU A 123 -27.55 10.95 18.84
CA LEU A 123 -26.28 10.45 18.31
C LEU A 123 -26.30 10.45 16.79
N HIS A 124 -25.26 11.05 16.20
CA HIS A 124 -25.04 11.01 14.76
C HIS A 124 -24.08 9.89 14.37
N THR A 125 -24.33 9.23 13.24
CA THR A 125 -23.46 8.18 12.72
C THR A 125 -22.60 8.66 11.57
N TYR A 126 -21.38 8.12 11.49
CA TYR A 126 -20.48 8.39 10.39
C TYR A 126 -19.70 7.15 9.97
N TYR A 127 -19.13 7.20 8.76
CA TYR A 127 -18.06 6.30 8.34
C TYR A 127 -16.91 7.12 7.76
N VAL A 128 -15.74 6.51 7.68
CA VAL A 128 -14.56 7.15 7.09
C VAL A 128 -14.14 6.45 5.81
N THR A 129 -14.14 7.20 4.71
CA THR A 129 -13.87 6.68 3.37
C THR A 129 -12.67 7.37 2.69
N PRO A 130 -11.79 6.60 2.03
CA PRO A 130 -10.80 7.16 1.12
C PRO A 130 -11.33 7.31 -0.31
N PHE A 131 -12.54 6.83 -0.62
CA PHE A 131 -13.04 6.73 -2.00
C PHE A 131 -13.53 8.05 -2.57
N VAL A 132 -13.42 8.17 -3.89
CA VAL A 132 -14.03 9.25 -4.69
C VAL A 132 -15.57 9.18 -4.61
N PRO A 133 -16.28 10.32 -4.72
CA PRO A 133 -17.74 10.34 -4.58
C PRO A 133 -18.46 9.48 -5.63
N SER A 134 -17.90 9.33 -6.83
CA SER A 134 -18.47 8.49 -7.90
C SER A 134 -18.38 6.98 -7.64
N ALA A 135 -17.49 6.55 -6.75
CA ALA A 135 -17.35 5.16 -6.36
C ALA A 135 -18.15 4.81 -5.09
N ASP A 136 -18.59 5.82 -4.34
CA ASP A 136 -19.32 5.63 -3.09
C ASP A 136 -20.81 5.36 -3.31
N ARG A 137 -21.33 4.35 -2.60
CA ARG A 137 -22.75 3.99 -2.59
C ARG A 137 -23.40 4.03 -1.21
N CYS A 138 -22.64 4.38 -0.17
CA CYS A 138 -23.08 4.28 1.22
C CYS A 138 -23.29 5.64 1.90
N ALA A 139 -23.08 6.76 1.20
CA ALA A 139 -23.31 8.11 1.72
C ALA A 139 -24.65 8.25 2.46
N ASP A 140 -25.73 7.69 1.90
CA ASP A 140 -27.09 7.79 2.45
C ASP A 140 -27.40 6.75 3.54
N ALA A 141 -26.42 5.95 3.96
CA ALA A 141 -26.59 4.94 5.00
C ALA A 141 -26.23 5.45 6.42
N VAL A 142 -25.66 6.65 6.52
CA VAL A 142 -25.23 7.31 7.76
C VAL A 142 -25.56 8.80 7.70
N ASP A 143 -25.47 9.49 8.83
CA ASP A 143 -25.77 10.93 8.90
C ASP A 143 -24.70 11.79 8.22
N GLN A 144 -23.42 11.40 8.38
CA GLN A 144 -22.29 12.19 7.90
C GLN A 144 -21.16 11.29 7.36
N PRO A 145 -20.83 11.36 6.07
CA PRO A 145 -19.59 10.79 5.56
C PRO A 145 -18.38 11.63 5.99
N LEU A 146 -17.29 11.00 6.41
CA LEU A 146 -16.01 11.65 6.68
C LEU A 146 -14.92 11.17 5.70
N LEU A 147 -14.17 12.11 5.14
CA LEU A 147 -13.13 11.80 4.15
C LEU A 147 -11.76 11.52 4.80
N ASP A 148 -11.11 10.43 4.41
CA ASP A 148 -9.68 10.21 4.66
C ASP A 148 -8.85 10.81 3.52
N LEU A 149 -8.33 12.01 3.75
CA LEU A 149 -7.54 12.80 2.80
C LEU A 149 -6.04 12.82 3.17
N ARG A 150 -5.56 11.85 3.95
CA ARG A 150 -4.13 11.72 4.27
C ARG A 150 -3.31 11.59 3.00
N GLY A 151 -2.31 12.46 2.85
CA GLY A 151 -1.39 12.51 1.72
C GLY A 151 -2.02 12.89 0.38
N HIS A 152 -3.30 13.28 0.34
CA HIS A 152 -3.96 13.64 -0.92
C HIS A 152 -3.43 14.99 -1.44
N PRO A 153 -3.06 15.12 -2.73
CA PRO A 153 -2.40 16.34 -3.24
C PRO A 153 -3.35 17.55 -3.31
N ARG A 154 -4.65 17.32 -3.49
CA ARG A 154 -5.69 18.37 -3.60
C ARG A 154 -6.90 18.08 -2.71
N PRO A 155 -6.75 18.17 -1.38
CA PRO A 155 -7.80 17.76 -0.43
C PRO A 155 -9.05 18.64 -0.52
N THR A 156 -8.89 19.93 -0.80
CA THR A 156 -10.01 20.88 -0.93
C THR A 156 -10.88 20.59 -2.16
N ASP A 157 -10.29 20.20 -3.28
CA ASP A 157 -11.02 19.80 -4.49
C ASP A 157 -11.80 18.51 -4.24
N ARG A 158 -11.19 17.52 -3.57
CA ARG A 158 -11.85 16.26 -3.21
C ARG A 158 -13.05 16.47 -2.31
N TRP A 159 -12.91 17.31 -1.29
CA TRP A 159 -14.02 17.69 -0.41
C TRP A 159 -15.13 18.43 -1.16
N ARG A 160 -14.78 19.40 -2.03
CA ARG A 160 -15.77 20.10 -2.87
C ARG A 160 -16.55 19.15 -3.78
N ALA A 161 -15.89 18.17 -4.38
CA ALA A 161 -16.55 17.16 -5.19
C ALA A 161 -17.55 16.34 -4.36
N TRP A 162 -17.20 15.97 -3.14
CA TRP A 162 -18.09 15.25 -2.23
C TRP A 162 -19.29 16.09 -1.77
N ARG A 163 -19.11 17.40 -1.58
CA ARG A 163 -20.22 18.30 -1.24
C ARG A 163 -21.32 18.34 -2.29
N THR A 164 -20.99 18.09 -3.57
CA THR A 164 -22.01 18.00 -4.63
C THR A 164 -22.94 16.80 -4.46
N ARG A 165 -22.55 15.82 -3.63
CA ARG A 165 -23.33 14.60 -3.35
C ARG A 165 -24.02 14.65 -1.99
N THR A 166 -23.39 15.25 -0.97
CA THR A 166 -24.01 15.44 0.34
C THR A 166 -23.45 16.67 1.04
N ASP A 167 -24.33 17.51 1.57
CA ASP A 167 -23.96 18.75 2.27
C ASP A 167 -23.31 18.47 3.63
N SER A 168 -23.56 17.30 4.23
CA SER A 168 -23.06 16.95 5.57
C SER A 168 -21.62 16.42 5.59
N VAL A 169 -20.93 16.34 4.45
CA VAL A 169 -19.58 15.73 4.38
C VAL A 169 -18.52 16.49 5.19
N GLY A 170 -17.82 15.76 6.06
CA GLY A 170 -16.66 16.24 6.82
C GLY A 170 -15.34 15.60 6.37
N ILE A 171 -14.24 15.97 7.03
CA ILE A 171 -12.91 15.42 6.78
C ILE A 171 -12.45 14.69 8.04
N GLY A 172 -12.43 13.35 7.96
CA GLY A 172 -12.09 12.46 9.07
C GLY A 172 -10.60 12.33 9.35
N ALA A 173 -9.76 12.56 8.34
CA ALA A 173 -8.31 12.54 8.48
C ALA A 173 -7.65 13.44 7.42
N LEU A 174 -7.06 14.55 7.86
CA LEU A 174 -6.29 15.47 7.03
C LEU A 174 -4.83 15.50 7.48
N GLY A 175 -3.90 15.39 6.54
CA GLY A 175 -2.49 15.57 6.83
C GLY A 175 -1.62 15.10 5.68
N THR A 176 -0.33 15.38 5.78
CA THR A 176 0.70 14.76 4.94
C THR A 176 1.76 14.15 5.86
N TRP A 177 2.47 13.15 5.37
CA TRP A 177 3.43 12.43 6.18
C TRP A 177 4.81 13.09 6.16
N THR A 178 5.53 12.88 7.26
CA THR A 178 6.91 13.25 7.51
C THR A 178 7.77 12.00 7.62
N ARG A 179 9.04 12.12 7.25
CA ARG A 179 10.04 11.08 7.53
C ARG A 179 10.75 11.43 8.85
N PRO A 180 10.91 10.51 9.80
CA PRO A 180 11.52 10.79 11.11
C PRO A 180 12.88 11.49 11.04
N ALA A 181 13.73 11.10 10.09
CA ALA A 181 15.09 11.64 9.90
C ALA A 181 15.19 12.60 8.70
N ALA A 182 14.09 13.22 8.26
CA ALA A 182 14.17 14.25 7.22
C ALA A 182 14.91 15.49 7.73
N ALA A 183 15.79 16.05 6.91
CA ALA A 183 16.34 17.37 7.14
C ALA A 183 15.23 18.44 7.14
N SER A 184 15.48 19.56 7.82
CA SER A 184 14.54 20.68 7.88
C SER A 184 14.45 21.43 6.54
N GLY A 185 13.25 21.92 6.23
CA GLY A 185 13.02 22.94 5.21
C GLY A 185 11.93 22.60 4.18
N LEU A 186 11.33 23.62 3.59
CA LEU A 186 10.24 23.50 2.61
C LEU A 186 10.64 22.79 1.30
N ARG A 187 11.92 22.83 0.91
CA ARG A 187 12.41 22.14 -0.29
C ARG A 187 12.70 20.67 -0.02
N VAL A 188 12.90 20.26 1.23
CA VAL A 188 13.12 18.86 1.61
C VAL A 188 11.78 18.10 1.58
N PRO A 189 11.64 17.05 0.73
CA PRO A 189 10.42 16.24 0.70
C PRO A 189 10.15 15.58 2.06
N HIS A 190 8.89 15.61 2.51
CA HIS A 190 8.45 14.98 3.77
C HIS A 190 9.17 15.51 5.03
N SER A 191 9.64 16.76 5.01
CA SER A 191 10.09 17.48 6.21
C SER A 191 8.92 17.93 7.08
N ALA A 192 9.22 18.28 8.33
CA ALA A 192 8.23 18.80 9.27
C ALA A 192 7.68 20.17 8.81
N GLU A 193 8.49 21.00 8.16
CA GLU A 193 8.09 22.29 7.58
C GLU A 193 7.18 22.11 6.36
N ARG A 194 7.43 21.10 5.50
CA ARG A 194 6.49 20.78 4.41
C ARG A 194 5.14 20.32 4.94
N GLN A 195 5.12 19.53 6.03
CA GLN A 195 3.88 19.14 6.70
C GLN A 195 3.13 20.36 7.22
N ALA A 196 3.84 21.29 7.87
CA ALA A 196 3.28 22.52 8.39
C ALA A 196 2.69 23.40 7.27
N ARG A 197 3.44 23.63 6.17
CA ARG A 197 2.97 24.40 5.01
C ARG A 197 1.78 23.75 4.31
N TYR A 198 1.75 22.41 4.22
CA TYR A 198 0.60 21.68 3.68
C TYR A 198 -0.66 21.93 4.50
N LEU A 199 -0.57 21.84 5.84
CA LEU A 199 -1.69 22.08 6.74
C LEU A 199 -2.13 23.55 6.72
N GLU A 200 -1.19 24.49 6.76
CA GLU A 200 -1.48 25.93 6.69
C GLU A 200 -2.30 26.27 5.43
N THR A 201 -1.81 25.84 4.27
CA THR A 201 -2.46 26.11 2.98
C THR A 201 -3.84 25.46 2.90
N THR A 202 -3.97 24.24 3.43
CA THR A 202 -5.20 23.47 3.31
C THR A 202 -6.26 23.94 4.31
N LEU A 203 -5.89 24.09 5.58
CA LEU A 203 -6.80 24.52 6.64
C LEU A 203 -7.28 25.95 6.42
N SER A 204 -6.42 26.86 5.95
CA SER A 204 -6.84 28.25 5.64
C SER A 204 -7.95 28.31 4.59
N ARG A 205 -7.98 27.36 3.63
CA ARG A 205 -9.05 27.26 2.62
C ARG A 205 -10.29 26.51 3.10
N LEU A 206 -10.12 25.55 4.01
CA LEU A 206 -11.23 24.77 4.56
C LEU A 206 -11.97 25.56 5.64
N LEU A 207 -11.26 26.29 6.48
CA LEU A 207 -11.75 27.08 7.61
C LEU A 207 -11.88 28.57 7.27
N ASP A 208 -12.14 28.87 6.00
CA ASP A 208 -12.34 30.24 5.53
C ASP A 208 -13.51 30.89 6.31
N PRO A 209 -13.28 31.98 7.05
CA PRO A 209 -14.31 32.60 7.90
C PRO A 209 -15.47 33.21 7.10
N THR A 210 -15.29 33.44 5.79
CA THR A 210 -16.37 33.95 4.92
C THR A 210 -17.40 32.87 4.57
N ARG A 211 -17.13 31.61 4.90
CA ARG A 211 -18.01 30.49 4.58
C ARG A 211 -19.14 30.35 5.61
N ALA A 212 -20.37 30.31 5.14
CA ALA A 212 -21.56 30.14 5.98
C ALA A 212 -21.55 28.85 6.82
N ALA A 213 -20.97 27.76 6.31
CA ALA A 213 -20.83 26.49 7.02
C ALA A 213 -19.47 25.84 6.70
N PRO A 214 -18.44 26.01 7.57
CA PRO A 214 -17.18 25.30 7.41
C PRO A 214 -17.35 23.79 7.72
N PRO A 215 -16.61 22.90 7.03
CA PRO A 215 -16.66 21.49 7.31
C PRO A 215 -16.04 21.16 8.67
N VAL A 216 -16.47 20.05 9.27
CA VAL A 216 -15.73 19.44 10.38
C VAL A 216 -14.41 18.86 9.84
N VAL A 217 -13.27 19.22 10.44
CA VAL A 217 -11.94 18.79 9.98
C VAL A 217 -11.14 18.19 11.14
N PHE A 218 -10.74 16.93 10.96
CA PHE A 218 -9.83 16.25 11.88
C PHE A 218 -8.45 16.10 11.26
N VAL A 219 -7.45 16.75 11.87
CA VAL A 219 -6.04 16.55 11.50
C VAL A 219 -5.58 15.17 12.01
N ALA A 220 -4.98 14.40 11.12
CA ALA A 220 -4.34 13.13 11.39
C ALA A 220 -2.83 13.38 11.57
N ARG A 221 -2.27 13.18 12.77
CA ARG A 221 -2.90 12.81 14.06
C ARG A 221 -2.21 13.56 15.21
N TRP A 222 -2.74 13.52 16.44
CA TRP A 222 -2.17 14.26 17.57
C TRP A 222 -0.69 13.93 17.84
N GLN A 223 -0.36 12.65 17.92
CA GLN A 223 0.97 12.12 18.20
C GLN A 223 1.25 10.93 17.28
N ASP A 224 2.50 10.73 16.89
CA ASP A 224 2.90 9.56 16.13
C ASP A 224 2.64 8.25 16.91
N ASP A 225 2.39 7.19 16.16
CA ASP A 225 2.02 5.87 16.67
C ASP A 225 3.06 4.85 16.26
N ASP A 226 3.70 4.19 17.22
CA ASP A 226 4.78 3.23 16.97
C ASP A 226 4.32 1.95 16.27
N ALA A 227 3.03 1.64 16.27
CA ALA A 227 2.48 0.43 15.67
C ALA A 227 2.25 0.52 14.13
N SER A 228 2.75 1.57 13.46
CA SER A 228 2.61 1.72 12.01
C SER A 228 3.39 0.63 11.23
N LEU A 229 2.76 0.00 10.24
CA LEU A 229 3.43 -0.90 9.29
C LEU A 229 4.50 -0.20 8.45
N LEU A 230 4.42 1.13 8.31
CA LEU A 230 5.41 1.95 7.60
C LEU A 230 6.01 2.98 8.59
N PRO A 231 7.02 2.60 9.40
CA PRO A 231 7.60 3.48 10.41
C PRO A 231 8.31 4.72 9.82
N SER A 232 8.72 4.66 8.56
CA SER A 232 9.23 5.83 7.82
C SER A 232 8.17 6.88 7.47
N ARG A 233 6.87 6.61 7.68
CA ARG A 233 5.76 7.55 7.44
C ARG A 233 5.07 7.94 8.74
N ARG A 234 5.21 9.21 9.11
CA ARG A 234 4.70 9.77 10.36
C ARG A 234 3.76 10.94 10.10
N TYR A 235 2.58 10.96 10.72
CA TYR A 235 1.55 11.99 10.50
C TYR A 235 1.31 12.86 11.74
N GLY A 236 1.93 12.53 12.86
CA GLY A 236 1.77 13.24 14.12
C GLY A 236 2.03 14.74 13.98
N LEU A 237 1.24 15.55 14.68
CA LEU A 237 1.61 16.92 15.02
C LEU A 237 2.75 16.93 16.05
N HIS A 238 2.82 15.86 16.85
CA HIS A 238 3.92 15.56 17.76
C HIS A 238 4.57 14.24 17.33
N ASP A 239 5.88 14.12 17.55
CA ASP A 239 6.58 12.85 17.39
C ASP A 239 6.17 11.82 18.47
N ALA A 240 6.73 10.61 18.42
CA ALA A 240 6.40 9.55 19.38
C ALA A 240 6.77 9.93 20.83
N ALA A 241 7.81 10.76 21.02
CA ALA A 241 8.21 11.27 22.34
C ALA A 241 7.32 12.43 22.84
N GLY A 242 6.41 12.95 22.00
CA GLY A 242 5.54 14.08 22.32
C GLY A 242 6.14 15.44 21.99
N THR A 243 7.28 15.49 21.29
CA THR A 243 7.89 16.74 20.83
C THR A 243 7.03 17.36 19.74
N PRO A 244 6.63 18.65 19.86
CA PRO A 244 5.82 19.30 18.84
C PRO A 244 6.62 19.55 17.56
N ARG A 245 5.99 19.26 16.42
CA ARG A 245 6.48 19.67 15.09
C ARG A 245 5.95 21.07 14.76
N PRO A 246 6.53 21.81 13.79
CA PRO A 246 6.01 23.11 13.34
C PRO A 246 4.53 23.08 12.94
N ALA A 247 4.05 21.93 12.46
CA ALA A 247 2.65 21.68 12.16
C ALA A 247 1.71 21.88 13.36
N ALA A 248 2.14 21.58 14.59
CA ALA A 248 1.34 21.79 15.79
C ALA A 248 1.06 23.29 16.02
N THR A 249 2.05 24.14 15.79
CA THR A 249 1.91 25.61 15.89
C THR A 249 0.95 26.15 14.83
N VAL A 250 1.00 25.62 13.60
CA VAL A 250 0.06 25.96 12.52
C VAL A 250 -1.38 25.62 12.91
N VAL A 251 -1.62 24.39 13.35
CA VAL A 251 -2.96 23.93 13.74
C VAL A 251 -3.48 24.78 14.89
N ARG A 252 -2.68 25.02 15.93
CA ARG A 252 -3.05 25.88 17.05
C ARG A 252 -3.45 27.28 16.58
N GLY A 253 -2.58 27.96 15.82
CA GLY A 253 -2.84 29.34 15.38
C GLY A 253 -4.09 29.49 14.51
N LEU A 254 -4.37 28.50 13.66
CA LEU A 254 -5.58 28.50 12.82
C LEU A 254 -6.84 28.15 13.61
N TYR A 255 -6.78 27.18 14.53
CA TYR A 255 -7.94 26.76 15.32
C TYR A 255 -8.33 27.80 16.37
N SER A 256 -7.36 28.44 17.01
CA SER A 256 -7.60 29.55 17.93
C SER A 256 -7.93 30.88 17.22
N GLY A 257 -7.69 30.97 15.91
CA GLY A 257 -7.81 32.20 15.14
C GLY A 257 -6.72 33.25 15.42
N THR A 258 -5.66 32.91 16.16
CA THR A 258 -4.62 33.87 16.57
C THR A 258 -3.53 34.10 15.53
N GLN A 259 -3.30 33.17 14.61
CA GLN A 259 -2.25 33.29 13.59
C GLN A 259 -2.64 32.58 12.30
N ARG A 260 -2.47 33.27 11.16
CA ARG A 260 -2.81 32.73 9.83
C ARG A 260 -1.62 32.57 8.88
N THR A 261 -0.49 33.20 9.20
CA THR A 261 0.70 33.22 8.34
C THR A 261 1.90 32.68 9.10
N PHE A 262 2.63 31.75 8.49
CA PHE A 262 3.78 31.11 9.09
C PHE A 262 5.02 31.18 8.17
N ALA A 263 6.17 31.46 8.77
CA ALA A 263 7.46 31.46 8.10
C ALA A 263 8.18 30.13 8.38
N PHE A 264 8.71 29.51 7.34
CA PHE A 264 9.49 28.28 7.45
C PHE A 264 10.77 28.42 6.62
N PRO A 265 11.89 27.83 7.08
CA PRO A 265 13.11 27.79 6.28
C PRO A 265 12.92 27.00 4.99
N ASP A 266 13.61 27.41 3.92
CA ASP A 266 13.53 26.71 2.64
C ASP A 266 14.30 25.38 2.65
N GLY A 267 15.50 25.34 3.24
CA GLY A 267 16.39 24.18 3.20
C GLY A 267 16.86 23.79 1.79
N SER A 268 17.66 22.73 1.69
CA SER A 268 18.19 22.22 0.43
C SER A 268 17.59 20.86 0.11
N ALA A 269 17.00 20.72 -1.08
CA ALA A 269 16.47 19.42 -1.50
C ALA A 269 17.62 18.41 -1.64
N PRO A 270 17.47 17.17 -1.14
CA PRO A 270 18.49 16.15 -1.30
C PRO A 270 18.72 15.85 -2.79
N ALA A 271 19.97 15.55 -3.16
CA ALA A 271 20.31 15.16 -4.52
C ALA A 271 19.49 13.94 -4.95
N GLY A 272 18.97 13.98 -6.18
CA GLY A 272 18.21 12.85 -6.74
C GLY A 272 19.08 11.59 -6.83
N THR A 273 18.59 10.47 -6.31
CA THR A 273 19.27 9.17 -6.43
C THR A 273 19.04 8.56 -7.81
N SER A 274 20.08 8.60 -8.65
CA SER A 274 20.16 8.00 -9.99
C SER A 274 20.62 6.53 -9.99
N GLY A 275 20.83 5.93 -8.80
CA GLY A 275 21.42 4.59 -8.67
C GLY A 275 20.71 3.49 -9.47
N LEU A 276 19.37 3.46 -9.48
CA LEU A 276 18.62 2.47 -10.26
C LEU A 276 18.83 2.63 -11.78
N VAL A 277 18.98 3.87 -12.25
CA VAL A 277 19.24 4.15 -13.67
C VAL A 277 20.64 3.66 -14.05
N LEU A 278 21.63 3.90 -13.19
CA LEU A 278 23.00 3.39 -13.37
C LEU A 278 23.04 1.85 -13.39
N VAL A 279 22.32 1.18 -12.48
CA VAL A 279 22.20 -0.28 -12.49
C VAL A 279 21.54 -0.77 -13.78
N GLY A 280 20.48 -0.11 -14.24
CA GLY A 280 19.82 -0.42 -15.52
C GLY A 280 20.79 -0.34 -16.71
N TRP A 281 21.58 0.74 -16.80
CA TRP A 281 22.62 0.87 -17.82
C TRP A 281 23.73 -0.18 -17.67
N GLY A 282 24.08 -0.55 -16.44
CA GLY A 282 25.02 -1.64 -16.16
C GLY A 282 24.53 -2.97 -16.73
N LEU A 283 23.24 -3.32 -16.56
CA LEU A 283 22.65 -4.53 -17.15
C LEU A 283 22.73 -4.51 -18.68
N VAL A 284 22.42 -3.38 -19.30
CA VAL A 284 22.51 -3.21 -20.77
C VAL A 284 23.97 -3.36 -21.23
N ALA A 285 24.93 -2.76 -20.51
CA ALA A 285 26.34 -2.87 -20.83
C ALA A 285 26.85 -4.31 -20.73
N VAL A 286 26.44 -5.06 -19.70
CA VAL A 286 26.79 -6.49 -19.54
C VAL A 286 26.18 -7.33 -20.65
N LEU A 287 24.92 -7.10 -21.02
CA LEU A 287 24.27 -7.80 -22.14
C LEU A 287 24.98 -7.51 -23.46
N GLY A 288 25.32 -6.25 -23.73
CA GLY A 288 26.06 -5.84 -24.93
C GLY A 288 27.47 -6.44 -24.97
N LEU A 289 28.19 -6.46 -23.85
CA LEU A 289 29.51 -7.07 -23.74
C LEU A 289 29.44 -8.59 -23.97
N LEU A 290 28.41 -9.25 -23.41
CA LEU A 290 28.19 -10.67 -23.61
C LEU A 290 27.90 -10.99 -25.08
N TYR A 291 27.05 -10.21 -25.74
CA TYR A 291 26.77 -10.34 -27.17
C TYR A 291 28.02 -10.09 -28.04
N ALA A 292 28.85 -9.11 -27.68
CA ALA A 292 30.06 -8.78 -28.41
C ALA A 292 31.18 -9.82 -28.26
N ARG A 293 31.35 -10.39 -27.06
CA ARG A 293 32.46 -11.32 -26.74
C ARG A 293 32.13 -12.80 -26.89
N SER A 294 30.85 -13.19 -26.83
CA SER A 294 30.46 -14.60 -26.93
C SER A 294 29.91 -14.93 -28.31
N LEU A 295 30.71 -15.66 -29.11
CA LEU A 295 30.27 -16.22 -30.40
C LEU A 295 28.99 -17.05 -30.23
N PHE A 296 28.95 -17.88 -29.19
CA PHE A 296 27.78 -18.67 -28.81
C PHE A 296 26.52 -17.81 -28.66
N VAL A 297 26.57 -16.73 -27.87
CA VAL A 297 25.37 -15.89 -27.64
C VAL A 297 24.93 -15.19 -28.92
N ARG A 298 25.85 -14.70 -29.73
CA ARG A 298 25.54 -14.00 -30.99
C ARG A 298 24.84 -14.94 -31.98
N GLU A 299 25.40 -16.11 -32.22
CA GLU A 299 24.85 -17.08 -33.16
C GLU A 299 23.53 -17.67 -32.67
N THR A 300 23.47 -18.02 -31.38
CA THR A 300 22.26 -18.56 -30.77
C THR A 300 21.13 -17.52 -30.75
N ALA A 301 21.42 -16.24 -30.47
CA ALA A 301 20.40 -15.19 -30.46
C ALA A 301 19.75 -14.98 -31.82
N VAL A 302 20.54 -14.85 -32.88
CA VAL A 302 20.00 -14.67 -34.23
C VAL A 302 19.16 -15.89 -34.63
N ARG A 303 19.70 -17.11 -34.46
CA ARG A 303 19.01 -18.35 -34.85
C ARG A 303 17.78 -18.65 -33.99
N TYR A 304 17.79 -18.27 -32.71
CA TYR A 304 16.65 -18.43 -31.81
C TYR A 304 15.40 -17.71 -32.33
N PHE A 305 15.56 -16.52 -32.91
CA PHE A 305 14.45 -15.73 -33.45
C PHE A 305 14.15 -16.00 -34.94
N THR A 306 15.12 -16.49 -35.71
CA THR A 306 15.00 -16.59 -37.18
C THR A 306 14.85 -18.01 -37.71
N THR A 307 15.30 -19.03 -36.98
CA THR A 307 15.33 -20.42 -37.46
C THR A 307 14.38 -21.30 -36.62
N PRO A 308 13.21 -21.69 -37.16
CA PRO A 308 12.30 -22.60 -36.48
C PRO A 308 12.98 -23.94 -36.19
N GLY A 309 12.92 -24.42 -34.95
CA GLY A 309 13.46 -25.74 -34.58
C GLY A 309 14.90 -25.77 -34.08
N PHE A 310 15.75 -24.81 -34.50
CA PHE A 310 17.17 -24.73 -34.12
C PHE A 310 17.38 -24.85 -32.60
N TYR A 311 16.61 -24.11 -31.81
CA TYR A 311 16.72 -24.14 -30.36
C TYR A 311 16.53 -25.53 -29.75
N ARG A 312 15.59 -26.33 -30.30
CA ARG A 312 15.33 -27.70 -29.82
C ARG A 312 16.43 -28.67 -30.24
N GLU A 313 16.97 -28.50 -31.45
CA GLU A 313 18.09 -29.30 -31.95
C GLU A 313 19.36 -29.04 -31.13
N ALA A 314 19.69 -27.76 -30.87
CA ALA A 314 20.81 -27.38 -30.01
C ALA A 314 20.67 -27.95 -28.59
N LEU A 315 19.46 -27.94 -28.03
CA LEU A 315 19.17 -28.56 -26.74
C LEU A 315 19.28 -30.08 -26.76
N ARG A 316 18.83 -30.75 -27.83
CA ARG A 316 18.87 -32.23 -27.97
C ARG A 316 20.29 -32.74 -28.15
N ASP A 317 21.05 -32.10 -29.03
CA ASP A 317 22.40 -32.55 -29.38
C ASP A 317 23.44 -32.11 -28.36
N GLY A 318 23.12 -31.12 -27.51
CA GLY A 318 24.03 -30.58 -26.49
C GLY A 318 25.29 -29.94 -27.07
N ARG A 319 25.33 -29.74 -28.40
CA ARG A 319 26.39 -29.01 -29.11
C ARG A 319 26.10 -27.53 -28.98
N GLU A 320 27.16 -26.72 -28.88
CA GLU A 320 27.05 -25.27 -28.76
C GLU A 320 26.33 -24.81 -27.48
N VAL A 321 26.57 -25.40 -26.31
CA VAL A 321 25.95 -24.95 -25.04
C VAL A 321 27.01 -24.40 -24.08
N SER A 322 26.81 -23.18 -23.56
CA SER A 322 27.76 -22.53 -22.64
C SER A 322 27.18 -22.34 -21.23
N PHE A 323 27.77 -23.00 -20.23
CA PHE A 323 27.39 -22.82 -18.82
C PHE A 323 27.57 -21.36 -18.37
N GLY A 324 28.72 -20.75 -18.69
CA GLY A 324 29.04 -19.39 -18.26
C GLY A 324 28.11 -18.33 -18.86
N ALA A 325 27.85 -18.41 -20.16
CA ALA A 325 26.96 -17.46 -20.82
C ALA A 325 25.51 -17.61 -20.34
N ASN A 326 24.99 -18.84 -20.21
CA ASN A 326 23.64 -19.07 -19.71
C ASN A 326 23.48 -18.64 -18.25
N SER A 327 24.49 -18.85 -17.41
CA SER A 327 24.49 -18.38 -16.01
C SER A 327 24.46 -16.84 -15.93
N LEU A 328 25.21 -16.16 -16.79
CA LEU A 328 25.20 -14.69 -16.85
C LEU A 328 23.86 -14.15 -17.35
N LEU A 329 23.27 -14.76 -18.38
CA LEU A 329 21.92 -14.41 -18.86
C LEU A 329 20.85 -14.62 -17.78
N LEU A 330 20.95 -15.70 -17.01
CA LEU A 330 20.05 -15.94 -15.88
C LEU A 330 20.22 -14.85 -14.81
N GLY A 331 21.46 -14.47 -14.51
CA GLY A 331 21.78 -13.32 -13.66
C GLY A 331 21.16 -12.01 -14.16
N LEU A 332 21.18 -11.76 -15.48
CA LEU A 332 20.53 -10.59 -16.10
C LEU A 332 19.01 -10.63 -15.96
N VAL A 333 18.37 -11.81 -16.07
CA VAL A 333 16.93 -11.98 -15.82
C VAL A 333 16.60 -11.64 -14.37
N GLY A 334 17.35 -12.19 -13.40
CA GLY A 334 17.19 -11.88 -11.98
C GLY A 334 17.43 -10.41 -11.66
N GLY A 335 18.50 -9.82 -12.20
CA GLY A 335 18.81 -8.40 -12.06
C GLY A 335 17.72 -7.49 -12.64
N SER A 336 17.15 -7.86 -13.79
CA SER A 336 16.06 -7.12 -14.43
C SER A 336 14.79 -7.12 -13.56
N LEU A 337 14.40 -8.28 -13.03
CA LEU A 337 13.28 -8.38 -12.08
C LEU A 337 13.55 -7.60 -10.79
N GLY A 338 14.79 -7.64 -10.28
CA GLY A 338 15.19 -6.89 -9.10
C GLY A 338 15.11 -5.37 -9.30
N VAL A 339 15.60 -4.85 -10.44
CA VAL A 339 15.49 -3.41 -10.76
C VAL A 339 14.02 -2.99 -10.91
N ALA A 340 13.20 -3.79 -11.61
CA ALA A 340 11.79 -3.51 -11.77
C ALA A 340 11.05 -3.49 -10.42
N ALA A 341 11.30 -4.50 -9.56
CA ALA A 341 10.72 -4.58 -8.22
C ALA A 341 11.15 -3.41 -7.33
N ALA A 342 12.43 -3.07 -7.32
CA ALA A 342 12.94 -1.91 -6.56
C ALA A 342 12.31 -0.60 -7.05
N ARG A 343 12.13 -0.44 -8.36
CA ARG A 343 11.47 0.75 -8.92
C ARG A 343 9.99 0.81 -8.50
N MET A 344 9.28 -0.30 -8.57
CA MET A 344 7.87 -0.38 -8.16
C MET A 344 7.71 -0.13 -6.65
N ALA A 345 8.58 -0.69 -5.80
CA ALA A 345 8.60 -0.40 -4.37
C ALA A 345 8.88 1.07 -4.08
N ARG A 346 9.78 1.71 -4.85
CA ARG A 346 10.04 3.15 -4.76
C ARG A 346 8.83 4.01 -5.15
N LEU A 347 8.04 3.56 -6.13
CA LEU A 347 6.80 4.24 -6.50
C LEU A 347 5.71 4.04 -5.43
N ALA A 348 5.56 2.83 -4.91
CA ALA A 348 4.64 2.52 -3.81
C ALA A 348 4.96 3.33 -2.53
N THR A 349 6.25 3.43 -2.15
CA THR A 349 6.68 4.28 -1.02
C THR A 349 6.44 5.76 -1.21
N ALA A 350 6.21 6.25 -2.43
CA ALA A 350 5.81 7.63 -2.64
C ALA A 350 4.28 7.82 -2.56
N GLN A 351 3.50 6.77 -2.81
CA GLN A 351 2.04 6.86 -2.89
C GLN A 351 1.35 6.74 -1.52
N PRO A 352 0.42 7.66 -1.18
CA PRO A 352 -0.31 7.58 0.09
C PRO A 352 -1.23 6.35 0.16
N GLU A 353 -1.71 5.88 -0.99
CA GLU A 353 -2.61 4.73 -1.12
C GLU A 353 -1.99 3.42 -0.64
N THR A 354 -0.65 3.28 -0.73
CA THR A 354 0.06 2.07 -0.31
C THR A 354 -0.15 1.75 1.16
N GLU A 355 -0.26 2.76 2.03
CA GLU A 355 -0.58 2.54 3.44
C GLU A 355 -1.98 1.96 3.62
N ARG A 356 -2.95 2.40 2.81
CA ARG A 356 -4.32 1.91 2.82
C ARG A 356 -4.40 0.47 2.31
N VAL A 357 -3.65 0.17 1.25
CA VAL A 357 -3.51 -1.19 0.71
C VAL A 357 -2.90 -2.13 1.75
N LEU A 358 -1.81 -1.72 2.42
CA LEU A 358 -1.17 -2.51 3.47
C LEU A 358 -2.09 -2.71 4.68
N ALA A 359 -2.81 -1.67 5.10
CA ALA A 359 -3.80 -1.78 6.18
C ALA A 359 -5.02 -2.64 5.81
N ALA A 360 -5.29 -2.83 4.52
CA ALA A 360 -6.34 -3.72 4.03
C ALA A 360 -5.93 -5.18 3.94
N LEU A 361 -4.63 -5.48 4.05
CA LEU A 361 -4.13 -6.85 4.02
C LEU A 361 -4.22 -7.49 5.41
N PRO A 362 -4.42 -8.82 5.47
CA PRO A 362 -4.26 -9.57 6.72
C PRO A 362 -2.90 -9.29 7.35
N ARG A 363 -2.83 -9.18 8.68
CA ARG A 363 -1.59 -8.78 9.39
C ARG A 363 -0.36 -9.54 8.93
N VAL A 364 -0.45 -10.85 8.75
CA VAL A 364 0.66 -11.72 8.30
C VAL A 364 1.19 -11.31 6.92
N VAL A 365 0.31 -10.96 5.99
CA VAL A 365 0.67 -10.54 4.64
C VAL A 365 1.20 -9.10 4.65
N GLY A 366 0.54 -8.22 5.41
CA GLY A 366 0.96 -6.83 5.56
C GLY A 366 2.36 -6.69 6.18
N THR A 367 2.67 -7.45 7.24
CA THR A 367 3.99 -7.44 7.89
C THR A 367 5.09 -8.05 7.02
N ALA A 368 4.77 -9.04 6.17
CA ALA A 368 5.73 -9.60 5.24
C ALA A 368 6.08 -8.65 4.09
N LEU A 369 5.10 -7.87 3.61
CA LEU A 369 5.27 -6.95 2.47
C LEU A 369 5.81 -5.57 2.87
N ALA A 370 5.49 -5.09 4.07
CA ALA A 370 5.88 -3.77 4.54
C ALA A 370 7.40 -3.49 4.45
N PRO A 371 8.31 -4.40 4.84
CA PRO A 371 9.75 -4.17 4.70
C PRO A 371 10.20 -3.98 3.26
N GLY A 372 9.60 -4.72 2.32
CA GLY A 372 9.92 -4.60 0.89
C GLY A 372 9.45 -3.27 0.30
N VAL A 373 8.30 -2.77 0.76
CA VAL A 373 7.87 -1.41 0.43
C VAL A 373 8.87 -0.42 1.02
N GLU A 374 9.10 -0.46 2.33
CA GLU A 374 9.93 0.50 3.05
C GLU A 374 11.39 0.60 2.56
N HIS A 375 11.95 -0.53 2.12
CA HIS A 375 13.29 -0.63 1.58
C HIS A 375 13.27 -1.15 0.14
N PRO A 376 13.17 -0.24 -0.86
CA PRO A 376 13.10 -0.63 -2.26
C PRO A 376 14.25 -1.52 -2.74
N THR A 377 15.45 -1.35 -2.18
CA THR A 377 16.61 -2.21 -2.47
C THR A 377 16.41 -3.63 -1.97
N LEU A 378 15.83 -3.82 -0.78
CA LEU A 378 15.49 -5.15 -0.26
C LEU A 378 14.41 -5.82 -1.12
N ALA A 379 13.39 -5.10 -1.56
CA ALA A 379 12.42 -5.65 -2.52
C ALA A 379 13.09 -6.10 -3.82
N GLY A 380 14.03 -5.31 -4.34
CA GLY A 380 14.80 -5.69 -5.53
C GLY A 380 15.62 -6.96 -5.32
N VAL A 381 16.35 -7.06 -4.20
CA VAL A 381 17.15 -8.25 -3.86
C VAL A 381 16.25 -9.47 -3.62
N ALA A 382 15.15 -9.32 -2.90
CA ALA A 382 14.23 -10.42 -2.60
C ALA A 382 13.55 -10.96 -3.85
N VAL A 383 13.04 -10.09 -4.73
CA VAL A 383 12.37 -10.51 -5.98
C VAL A 383 13.38 -11.06 -6.98
N GLY A 384 14.50 -10.35 -7.20
CA GLY A 384 15.54 -10.80 -8.13
C GLY A 384 16.21 -12.09 -7.68
N GLY A 385 16.64 -12.16 -6.42
CA GLY A 385 17.26 -13.35 -5.82
C GLY A 385 16.28 -14.51 -5.69
N GLY A 386 15.05 -14.24 -5.26
CA GLY A 386 13.99 -15.25 -5.19
C GLY A 386 13.68 -15.86 -6.55
N ALA A 387 13.58 -15.04 -7.61
CA ALA A 387 13.40 -15.53 -8.97
C ALA A 387 14.58 -16.37 -9.45
N LEU A 388 15.83 -15.97 -9.16
CA LEU A 388 17.02 -16.77 -9.48
C LEU A 388 16.98 -18.14 -8.81
N VAL A 389 16.71 -18.19 -7.50
CA VAL A 389 16.60 -19.45 -6.75
C VAL A 389 15.51 -20.34 -7.34
N LEU A 390 14.33 -19.78 -7.63
CA LEU A 390 13.22 -20.51 -8.25
C LEU A 390 13.60 -21.11 -9.61
N LEU A 391 14.20 -20.31 -10.49
CA LEU A 391 14.61 -20.76 -11.83
C LEU A 391 15.74 -21.79 -11.75
N LEU A 392 16.67 -21.67 -10.79
CA LEU A 392 17.73 -22.64 -10.55
C LEU A 392 17.19 -23.96 -9.99
N LEU A 393 16.25 -23.91 -9.04
CA LEU A 393 15.58 -25.11 -8.51
C LEU A 393 14.80 -25.82 -9.62
N TRP A 394 14.10 -25.08 -10.45
CA TRP A 394 13.36 -25.63 -11.58
C TRP A 394 14.28 -26.24 -12.65
N THR A 395 15.41 -25.57 -12.93
CA THR A 395 16.49 -26.12 -13.78
C THR A 395 17.03 -27.42 -13.20
N GLY A 396 17.35 -27.44 -11.91
CA GLY A 396 17.88 -28.62 -11.21
C GLY A 396 16.91 -29.80 -11.23
N ALA A 397 15.62 -29.53 -10.97
CA ALA A 397 14.56 -30.53 -11.04
C ALA A 397 14.44 -31.12 -12.46
N GLY A 398 14.43 -30.27 -13.49
CA GLY A 398 14.41 -30.71 -14.89
C GLY A 398 15.61 -31.58 -15.27
N VAL A 399 16.82 -31.15 -14.87
CA VAL A 399 18.06 -31.92 -15.13
C VAL A 399 18.05 -33.25 -14.38
N ALA A 400 17.65 -33.28 -13.11
CA ALA A 400 17.58 -34.51 -12.31
C ALA A 400 16.60 -35.51 -12.91
N MET A 401 15.41 -35.05 -13.33
CA MET A 401 14.42 -35.90 -13.98
C MET A 401 14.88 -36.39 -15.36
N ALA A 402 15.52 -35.54 -16.15
CA ALA A 402 16.01 -35.92 -17.48
C ALA A 402 17.13 -36.98 -17.39
N ARG A 403 17.97 -36.91 -16.35
CA ARG A 403 19.04 -37.88 -16.08
C ARG A 403 18.56 -39.29 -15.75
N LEU A 404 17.29 -39.47 -15.40
CA LEU A 404 16.71 -40.79 -15.17
C LEU A 404 16.52 -41.58 -16.47
N GLY A 405 16.46 -40.91 -17.63
CA GLY A 405 16.23 -41.54 -18.93
C GLY A 405 17.23 -41.17 -20.03
N THR A 406 17.97 -40.06 -19.90
CA THR A 406 18.86 -39.52 -20.95
C THR A 406 20.11 -38.84 -20.38
N ARG A 407 21.11 -38.58 -21.23
CA ARG A 407 22.31 -37.80 -20.87
C ARG A 407 22.04 -36.30 -21.03
N PHE A 408 21.37 -35.70 -20.04
CA PHE A 408 21.07 -34.26 -20.01
C PHE A 408 22.02 -33.50 -19.06
N THR A 409 22.71 -32.49 -19.58
CA THR A 409 23.72 -31.71 -18.85
C THR A 409 23.12 -30.49 -18.15
N VAL A 410 23.84 -29.96 -17.16
CA VAL A 410 23.45 -28.73 -16.45
C VAL A 410 23.44 -27.53 -17.40
N ALA A 411 24.36 -27.48 -18.37
CA ALA A 411 24.41 -26.40 -19.35
C ALA A 411 23.16 -26.40 -20.26
N GLN A 412 22.68 -27.57 -20.69
CA GLN A 412 21.43 -27.72 -21.44
C GLN A 412 20.22 -27.30 -20.61
N GLY A 413 20.17 -27.66 -19.32
CA GLY A 413 19.10 -27.22 -18.40
C GLY A 413 19.06 -25.70 -18.22
N LEU A 414 20.22 -25.07 -18.03
CA LEU A 414 20.31 -23.61 -17.93
C LEU A 414 19.86 -22.94 -19.22
N MET A 415 20.26 -23.47 -20.38
CA MET A 415 19.81 -22.97 -21.69
C MET A 415 18.30 -23.11 -21.86
N LEU A 416 17.74 -24.25 -21.45
CA LEU A 416 16.32 -24.57 -21.52
C LEU A 416 15.47 -23.54 -20.76
N VAL A 417 15.88 -23.17 -19.55
CA VAL A 417 15.11 -22.27 -18.68
C VAL A 417 15.38 -20.78 -19.00
N THR A 418 16.63 -20.42 -19.28
CA THR A 418 17.03 -19.00 -19.37
C THR A 418 16.58 -18.32 -20.65
N TRP A 419 16.69 -18.99 -21.80
CA TRP A 419 16.42 -18.38 -23.11
C TRP A 419 14.94 -17.98 -23.31
N PRO A 420 13.95 -18.79 -22.91
CA PRO A 420 12.55 -18.39 -22.94
C PRO A 420 12.25 -17.15 -22.08
N CYS A 421 13.09 -16.82 -21.09
CA CYS A 421 12.89 -15.70 -20.18
C CYS A 421 13.28 -14.33 -20.78
N TRP A 422 13.68 -14.24 -22.06
CA TRP A 422 14.02 -12.95 -22.70
C TRP A 422 12.97 -11.84 -22.53
N PRO A 423 11.63 -12.08 -22.50
CA PRO A 423 10.66 -11.00 -22.32
C PRO A 423 10.81 -10.27 -20.98
N VAL A 424 11.41 -10.92 -19.97
CA VAL A 424 11.67 -10.33 -18.65
C VAL A 424 12.65 -9.15 -18.73
N LEU A 425 13.53 -9.13 -19.74
CA LEU A 425 14.46 -8.02 -19.98
C LEU A 425 13.73 -6.71 -20.33
N LEU A 426 12.45 -6.77 -20.70
CA LEU A 426 11.60 -5.60 -20.92
C LEU A 426 11.01 -5.01 -19.64
N ALA A 427 11.11 -5.69 -18.49
CA ALA A 427 10.54 -5.20 -17.24
C ALA A 427 11.21 -3.90 -16.71
N PRO A 428 12.56 -3.76 -16.71
CA PRO A 428 13.21 -2.52 -16.30
C PRO A 428 12.79 -1.27 -17.10
N PRO A 429 12.80 -1.24 -18.45
CA PRO A 429 12.39 -0.04 -19.18
C PRO A 429 10.91 0.31 -18.92
N VAL A 430 10.02 -0.67 -18.81
CA VAL A 430 8.61 -0.44 -18.45
C VAL A 430 8.48 0.17 -17.05
N ALA A 431 9.21 -0.36 -16.06
CA ALA A 431 9.18 0.15 -14.69
C ALA A 431 9.82 1.54 -14.56
N LEU A 432 10.89 1.82 -15.30
CA LEU A 432 11.58 3.11 -15.31
C LEU A 432 10.78 4.19 -16.05
N ALA A 433 9.98 3.81 -17.06
CA ALA A 433 9.05 4.70 -17.76
C ALA A 433 7.80 5.08 -16.93
N ALA A 434 7.67 4.56 -15.71
CA ALA A 434 6.59 4.87 -14.77
C ALA A 434 7.00 5.97 -13.77
N GLY A 435 6.09 6.93 -13.55
CA GLY A 435 6.30 8.03 -12.60
C GLY A 435 5.35 9.21 -12.82
N PRO A 436 5.29 10.16 -11.86
CA PRO A 436 4.36 11.29 -11.93
C PRO A 436 4.60 12.24 -13.12
N ASN A 437 5.82 12.28 -13.66
CA ASN A 437 6.18 13.06 -14.85
C ASN A 437 6.63 12.17 -16.02
N ALA A 438 6.26 10.89 -15.98
CA ALA A 438 6.71 9.88 -16.94
C ALA A 438 5.58 9.55 -17.93
N PRO A 439 5.88 8.94 -19.10
CA PRO A 439 4.87 8.64 -20.11
C PRO A 439 3.83 7.61 -19.64
N LEU A 440 4.16 6.76 -18.64
CA LEU A 440 3.24 5.80 -18.06
C LEU A 440 2.78 6.24 -16.67
N SER A 441 1.46 6.28 -16.45
CA SER A 441 0.91 6.43 -15.11
C SER A 441 1.25 5.21 -14.24
N PRO A 442 1.45 5.39 -12.92
CA PRO A 442 1.77 4.26 -12.03
C PRO A 442 0.71 3.14 -12.02
N SER A 443 -0.57 3.47 -12.23
CA SER A 443 -1.65 2.50 -12.31
C SER A 443 -1.58 1.68 -13.60
N LEU A 444 -1.32 2.34 -14.74
CA LEU A 444 -1.14 1.66 -16.02
C LEU A 444 0.11 0.77 -16.00
N SER A 445 1.24 1.24 -15.44
CA SER A 445 2.45 0.42 -15.33
C SER A 445 2.22 -0.80 -14.46
N THR A 446 1.46 -0.66 -13.36
CA THR A 446 1.09 -1.79 -12.51
C THR A 446 0.23 -2.81 -13.27
N LEU A 447 -0.74 -2.34 -14.06
CA LEU A 447 -1.57 -3.22 -14.90
C LEU A 447 -0.74 -3.93 -15.97
N VAL A 448 0.18 -3.22 -16.64
CA VAL A 448 1.08 -3.81 -17.64
C VAL A 448 2.00 -4.85 -17.00
N LEU A 449 2.56 -4.58 -15.82
CA LEU A 449 3.43 -5.52 -15.13
C LEU A 449 2.66 -6.74 -14.58
N LEU A 450 1.44 -6.55 -14.06
CA LEU A 450 0.60 -7.66 -13.59
C LEU A 450 0.10 -8.52 -14.75
N GLY A 451 -0.56 -7.91 -15.73
CA GLY A 451 -1.12 -8.62 -16.89
C GLY A 451 -0.03 -9.19 -17.78
N GLY A 452 0.92 -8.34 -18.20
CA GLY A 452 2.07 -8.74 -19.01
C GLY A 452 2.97 -9.74 -18.28
N GLY A 453 3.24 -9.54 -16.98
CA GLY A 453 4.02 -10.49 -16.18
C GLY A 453 3.34 -11.85 -16.07
N THR A 454 2.02 -11.92 -15.89
CA THR A 454 1.27 -13.18 -15.86
C THR A 454 1.35 -13.89 -17.21
N LEU A 455 1.18 -13.16 -18.32
CA LEU A 455 1.29 -13.72 -19.68
C LEU A 455 2.71 -14.22 -19.98
N VAL A 456 3.74 -13.46 -19.59
CA VAL A 456 5.15 -13.88 -19.72
C VAL A 456 5.40 -15.13 -18.89
N LEU A 457 4.94 -15.19 -17.65
CA LEU A 457 5.11 -16.35 -16.77
C LEU A 457 4.45 -17.61 -17.35
N LEU A 458 3.23 -17.48 -17.88
CA LEU A 458 2.52 -18.55 -18.56
C LEU A 458 3.26 -18.99 -19.83
N SER A 459 3.66 -18.04 -20.68
CA SER A 459 4.37 -18.31 -21.94
C SER A 459 5.71 -19.00 -21.70
N VAL A 460 6.51 -18.53 -20.74
CA VAL A 460 7.79 -19.14 -20.35
C VAL A 460 7.56 -20.55 -19.84
N THR A 461 6.58 -20.74 -18.96
CA THR A 461 6.29 -22.05 -18.36
C THR A 461 5.88 -23.07 -19.43
N LEU A 462 4.92 -22.71 -20.28
CA LEU A 462 4.47 -23.57 -21.37
C LEU A 462 5.60 -23.88 -22.35
N ARG A 463 6.41 -22.88 -22.70
CA ARG A 463 7.51 -23.04 -23.65
C ARG A 463 8.58 -24.00 -23.12
N VAL A 464 9.00 -23.82 -21.87
CA VAL A 464 10.00 -24.69 -21.23
C VAL A 464 9.49 -26.11 -21.09
N LEU A 465 8.25 -26.32 -20.63
CA LEU A 465 7.68 -27.67 -20.50
C LEU A 465 7.54 -28.37 -21.86
N PHE A 466 7.11 -27.63 -22.89
CA PHE A 466 7.00 -28.15 -24.25
C PHE A 466 8.36 -28.54 -24.84
N ASP A 467 9.35 -27.65 -24.72
CA ASP A 467 10.70 -27.92 -25.23
C ASP A 467 11.38 -29.04 -24.43
N TYR A 468 11.18 -29.10 -23.11
CA TYR A 468 11.65 -30.20 -22.26
C TYR A 468 11.13 -31.56 -22.73
N TRP A 469 9.81 -31.67 -22.91
CA TRP A 469 9.16 -32.91 -23.36
C TRP A 469 9.68 -33.37 -24.73
N ARG A 470 9.87 -32.43 -25.66
CA ARG A 470 10.34 -32.72 -27.01
C ARG A 470 11.82 -33.07 -27.12
N VAL A 471 12.64 -32.61 -26.16
CA VAL A 471 14.11 -32.78 -26.19
C VAL A 471 14.56 -34.01 -25.43
N THR A 472 13.89 -34.35 -24.32
CA THR A 472 14.36 -35.38 -23.39
C THR A 472 13.79 -36.77 -23.65
N ASP A 473 12.87 -36.92 -24.62
CA ASP A 473 12.11 -38.15 -24.91
C ASP A 473 11.52 -38.80 -23.63
N ALA A 474 11.35 -38.00 -22.56
CA ALA A 474 10.93 -38.46 -21.25
C ALA A 474 9.44 -38.80 -21.25
N PRO A 475 9.00 -39.79 -20.47
CA PRO A 475 7.60 -40.14 -20.39
C PRO A 475 6.78 -38.96 -19.85
N ALA A 476 5.61 -38.71 -20.42
CA ALA A 476 4.81 -37.51 -20.17
C ALA A 476 4.46 -37.26 -18.69
N TRP A 477 4.50 -38.29 -17.84
CA TRP A 477 4.26 -38.16 -16.40
C TRP A 477 5.32 -37.31 -15.69
N THR A 478 6.54 -37.18 -16.22
CA THR A 478 7.60 -36.32 -15.64
C THR A 478 7.27 -34.82 -15.75
N LEU A 479 6.34 -34.45 -16.64
CA LEU A 479 5.87 -33.07 -16.76
C LEU A 479 5.03 -32.63 -15.57
N LEU A 480 4.36 -33.54 -14.88
CA LEU A 480 3.51 -33.21 -13.72
C LEU A 480 4.32 -32.61 -12.55
N PRO A 481 5.37 -33.26 -12.03
CA PRO A 481 6.19 -32.66 -10.97
C PRO A 481 6.95 -31.41 -11.47
N LEU A 482 7.39 -31.39 -12.73
CA LEU A 482 8.08 -30.22 -13.30
C LEU A 482 7.14 -29.00 -13.45
N ALA A 483 5.87 -29.23 -13.79
CA ALA A 483 4.85 -28.19 -13.84
C ALA A 483 4.47 -27.73 -12.42
N ALA A 484 4.36 -28.64 -11.45
CA ALA A 484 4.08 -28.31 -10.05
C ALA A 484 5.18 -27.46 -9.40
N LEU A 485 6.45 -27.67 -9.80
CA LEU A 485 7.61 -26.89 -9.36
C LEU A 485 7.87 -25.65 -10.23
N SER A 486 7.04 -25.39 -11.24
CA SER A 486 7.24 -24.25 -12.12
C SER A 486 7.04 -22.92 -11.37
N PRO A 487 7.71 -21.84 -11.80
CA PRO A 487 7.46 -20.50 -11.27
C PRO A 487 5.97 -20.09 -11.31
N LEU A 488 5.22 -20.49 -12.34
CA LEU A 488 3.79 -20.24 -12.45
C LEU A 488 3.00 -20.92 -11.32
N ALA A 489 3.26 -22.21 -11.08
CA ALA A 489 2.54 -22.97 -10.05
C ALA A 489 2.85 -22.45 -8.65
N LEU A 490 4.10 -22.10 -8.36
CA LEU A 490 4.51 -21.60 -7.05
C LEU A 490 3.98 -20.18 -6.77
N VAL A 491 4.00 -19.29 -7.77
CA VAL A 491 3.35 -17.97 -7.66
C VAL A 491 1.84 -18.14 -7.50
N GLY A 492 1.20 -19.01 -8.29
CA GLY A 492 -0.22 -19.32 -8.18
C GLY A 492 -0.62 -19.86 -6.80
N ALA A 493 0.17 -20.79 -6.25
CA ALA A 493 -0.04 -21.33 -4.91
C ALA A 493 0.07 -20.24 -3.84
N SER A 494 1.07 -19.35 -3.92
CA SER A 494 1.18 -18.23 -2.97
C SER A 494 -0.02 -17.27 -3.03
N LEU A 495 -0.58 -17.01 -4.22
CA LEU A 495 -1.78 -16.19 -4.39
C LEU A 495 -3.03 -16.88 -3.83
N LEU A 496 -3.14 -18.19 -3.99
CA LEU A 496 -4.22 -19.00 -3.41
C LEU A 496 -4.16 -18.99 -1.88
N VAL A 497 -2.97 -19.17 -1.32
CA VAL A 497 -2.74 -19.07 0.13
C VAL A 497 -3.11 -17.67 0.63
N ALA A 498 -2.70 -16.61 -0.08
CA ALA A 498 -3.10 -15.24 0.27
C ALA A 498 -4.63 -15.05 0.23
N ALA A 499 -5.32 -15.63 -0.75
CA ALA A 499 -6.77 -15.61 -0.83
C ALA A 499 -7.44 -16.35 0.36
N GLN A 500 -6.87 -17.48 0.81
CA GLN A 500 -7.35 -18.21 1.99
C GLN A 500 -7.21 -17.39 3.28
N TYR A 501 -6.20 -16.52 3.37
CA TYR A 501 -6.05 -15.57 4.47
C TYR A 501 -7.01 -14.36 4.40
N GLY A 502 -7.95 -14.32 3.46
CA GLY A 502 -8.98 -13.29 3.38
C GLY A 502 -8.59 -12.04 2.58
N VAL A 503 -7.53 -12.12 1.76
CA VAL A 503 -7.17 -11.03 0.85
C VAL A 503 -8.23 -10.87 -0.23
N SER A 504 -8.97 -9.74 -0.20
CA SER A 504 -9.94 -9.42 -1.26
C SER A 504 -9.27 -8.60 -2.38
N PHE A 505 -8.91 -9.27 -3.48
CA PHE A 505 -8.35 -8.59 -4.67
C PHE A 505 -9.26 -7.47 -5.19
N SER A 506 -10.59 -7.65 -5.11
CA SER A 506 -11.56 -6.62 -5.51
C SER A 506 -11.45 -5.36 -4.66
N LEU A 507 -11.17 -5.50 -3.36
CA LEU A 507 -10.97 -4.37 -2.45
C LEU A 507 -9.65 -3.67 -2.76
N LEU A 508 -8.57 -4.44 -2.92
CA LEU A 508 -7.24 -3.89 -3.24
C LEU A 508 -7.25 -3.13 -4.57
N TRP A 509 -7.89 -3.69 -5.60
CA TRP A 509 -8.07 -3.04 -6.89
C TRP A 509 -8.86 -1.73 -6.75
N ARG A 510 -9.96 -1.74 -6.00
CA ARG A 510 -10.76 -0.53 -5.80
C ARG A 510 -10.00 0.53 -5.02
N LEU A 511 -9.21 0.16 -4.01
CA LEU A 511 -8.35 1.09 -3.28
C LEU A 511 -7.30 1.73 -4.18
N ALA A 512 -6.69 0.96 -5.08
CA ALA A 512 -5.66 1.44 -6.00
C ALA A 512 -6.19 2.28 -7.17
N VAL A 513 -7.50 2.21 -7.48
CA VAL A 513 -8.09 2.89 -8.65
C VAL A 513 -9.02 4.03 -8.27
N TYR A 514 -9.74 3.91 -7.15
CA TYR A 514 -10.85 4.80 -6.78
C TYR A 514 -10.60 5.62 -5.51
N THR A 515 -9.34 5.77 -5.08
CA THR A 515 -8.97 6.70 -3.99
C THR A 515 -8.20 7.89 -4.56
#